data_AF-A0A970BZ99-F1
#
_entry.id   AF-A0A970BZ99-F1
#
_cell.length_a   1.000
_cell.length_b   1.000
_cell.length_c   1.000
_cell.angle_alpha   90.00
_cell.angle_beta   90.00
_cell.angle_gamma   90.00
#
_symmetry.space_group_name_H-M   'P 1'
#
loop_
_entity.id
_entity.type
_entity.pdbx_description
1 polymer ?
#
loop_
_entity_poly.entity_id
_entity_poly.type
_entity_poly.pdbx_seq_one_letter_code
_entity_poly.pdbx_strand_id
1 'polypeptide(L)'
;MAIALNDYRGRVLVTDGAWGTQLQQRGLPAGYCPELWNAENPQAVEAVARAYVEAGSEIILTNTFGANVPVLARHGAAGRLAELAEAGVAISRRAAGSDVLVFASMGPTGRILMMEETAADELYASFAAAARAFADGGADAVVLETMTEPAESALAARAVGETTDLPVIASLTFGSGPEGIATMMGATPADVVAALEGLGVGAFGANCGVGPESYVEVIGHYRRATEAPLWVKANAGLPVVKDGRNVFPLGPDAFAAFVPALVSAGATFIGGCCGTTPAHIAAVRKAVDAL
;
A
#
# COMPACT_ATOMS: atom_id res chain seq x y z
N MET A 1 -1.11 4.06 21.59
CA MET A 1 -2.59 4.03 21.52
C MET A 1 -2.92 3.77 20.06
N ALA A 2 -3.71 2.75 19.74
CA ALA A 2 -4.05 2.47 18.34
C ALA A 2 -4.82 3.65 17.76
N ILE A 3 -4.51 4.04 16.52
CA ILE A 3 -5.25 5.09 15.82
C ILE A 3 -6.62 4.56 15.40
N ALA A 4 -7.63 5.42 15.30
CA ALA A 4 -8.89 5.09 14.67
C ALA A 4 -8.93 5.73 13.28
N LEU A 5 -8.98 4.92 12.21
CA LEU A 5 -8.97 5.44 10.85
C LEU A 5 -10.15 6.38 10.56
N ASN A 6 -11.29 6.14 11.20
CA ASN A 6 -12.47 6.98 11.08
C ASN A 6 -12.27 8.42 11.59
N ASP A 7 -11.28 8.69 12.45
CA ASP A 7 -10.97 10.03 12.93
C ASP A 7 -10.41 10.93 11.80
N TYR A 8 -9.99 10.33 10.69
CA TYR A 8 -9.51 11.05 9.51
C TYR A 8 -10.62 11.35 8.49
N ARG A 9 -11.88 10.95 8.74
CA ARG A 9 -12.98 11.31 7.84
C ARG A 9 -13.10 12.83 7.70
N GLY A 10 -13.24 13.30 6.46
CA GLY A 10 -13.31 14.73 6.14
C GLY A 10 -11.96 15.46 6.18
N ARG A 11 -10.85 14.76 6.45
CA ARG A 11 -9.48 15.27 6.26
C ARG A 11 -8.90 14.71 4.96
N VAL A 12 -7.83 15.33 4.48
CA VAL A 12 -7.02 14.83 3.38
C VAL A 12 -5.60 14.69 3.89
N LEU A 13 -5.10 13.45 3.96
CA LEU A 13 -3.75 13.14 4.43
C LEU A 13 -2.87 12.70 3.26
N VAL A 14 -1.63 13.17 3.28
CA VAL A 14 -0.62 12.83 2.27
C VAL A 14 0.13 11.58 2.68
N THR A 15 0.09 10.55 1.84
CA THR A 15 0.89 9.33 2.01
C THR A 15 2.18 9.40 1.19
N ASP A 16 3.03 8.39 1.26
CA ASP A 16 4.29 8.32 0.52
C ASP A 16 4.14 7.87 -0.94
N GLY A 17 5.27 7.68 -1.62
CA GLY A 17 5.35 7.22 -3.01
C GLY A 17 5.78 5.75 -3.15
N ALA A 18 6.40 5.41 -4.28
CA ALA A 18 6.95 4.09 -4.53
C ALA A 18 8.15 3.76 -3.64
N TRP A 19 8.18 2.55 -3.08
CA TRP A 19 9.35 2.00 -2.38
C TRP A 19 10.32 1.27 -3.31
N GLY A 20 9.83 0.27 -4.07
CA GLY A 20 10.68 -0.59 -4.89
C GLY A 20 11.54 0.19 -5.91
N THR A 21 10.97 1.17 -6.60
CA THR A 21 11.73 2.00 -7.57
C THR A 21 12.73 2.94 -6.88
N GLN A 22 12.43 3.44 -5.68
CA GLN A 22 13.34 4.28 -4.90
C GLN A 22 14.52 3.47 -4.33
N LEU A 23 14.30 2.21 -3.96
CA LEU A 23 15.36 1.28 -3.56
C LEU A 23 16.25 0.91 -4.77
N GLN A 24 15.65 0.66 -5.94
CA GLN A 24 16.41 0.41 -7.18
C GLN A 24 17.32 1.60 -7.55
N GLN A 25 16.82 2.84 -7.41
CA GLN A 25 17.64 4.05 -7.60
C GLN A 25 18.81 4.15 -6.60
N ARG A 26 18.71 3.48 -5.45
CA ARG A 26 19.75 3.39 -4.41
C ARG A 26 20.61 2.13 -4.53
N GLY A 27 20.46 1.37 -5.62
CA GLY A 27 21.33 0.23 -5.95
C GLY A 27 20.72 -1.14 -5.68
N LEU A 28 19.42 -1.25 -5.37
CA LEU A 28 18.76 -2.55 -5.22
C LEU A 28 18.79 -3.28 -6.58
N PRO A 29 19.40 -4.47 -6.69
CA PRO A 29 19.45 -5.19 -7.95
C PRO A 29 18.05 -5.58 -8.44
N ALA A 30 17.86 -5.60 -9.76
CA ALA A 30 16.61 -6.07 -10.35
C ALA A 30 16.36 -7.55 -9.98
N GLY A 31 15.13 -7.86 -9.55
CA GLY A 31 14.74 -9.21 -9.10
C GLY A 31 15.20 -9.57 -7.69
N TYR A 32 15.93 -8.68 -7.00
CA TYR A 32 16.27 -8.87 -5.60
C TYR A 32 15.06 -8.61 -4.69
N CYS A 33 14.99 -9.31 -3.55
CA CYS A 33 13.93 -9.15 -2.56
C CYS A 33 14.17 -7.87 -1.75
N PRO A 34 13.31 -6.83 -1.86
CA PRO A 34 13.48 -5.59 -1.12
C PRO A 34 13.53 -5.79 0.40
N GLU A 35 12.77 -6.74 0.94
CA GLU A 35 12.63 -6.99 2.37
C GLU A 35 13.97 -7.42 3.01
N LEU A 36 14.84 -8.12 2.27
CA LEU A 36 16.17 -8.51 2.75
C LEU A 36 17.04 -7.31 3.14
N TRP A 37 16.84 -6.17 2.47
CA TRP A 37 17.56 -4.93 2.80
C TRP A 37 17.17 -4.35 4.16
N ASN A 38 16.05 -4.77 4.78
CA ASN A 38 15.75 -4.37 6.15
C ASN A 38 16.82 -4.85 7.13
N ALA A 39 17.50 -5.96 6.84
CA ALA A 39 18.63 -6.46 7.62
C ALA A 39 19.99 -6.10 7.00
N GLU A 40 20.10 -6.22 5.68
CA GLU A 40 21.40 -6.13 4.99
C GLU A 40 21.82 -4.69 4.67
N ASN A 41 20.85 -3.80 4.46
CA ASN A 41 21.11 -2.40 4.11
C ASN A 41 20.05 -1.46 4.70
N PRO A 42 19.89 -1.45 6.04
CA PRO A 42 18.83 -0.69 6.71
C PRO A 42 18.94 0.82 6.48
N GLN A 43 20.16 1.34 6.23
CA GLN A 43 20.39 2.75 5.94
C GLN A 43 19.77 3.18 4.60
N ALA A 44 19.85 2.34 3.57
CA ALA A 44 19.22 2.64 2.28
C ALA A 44 17.69 2.64 2.38
N VAL A 45 17.13 1.72 3.17
CA VAL A 45 15.68 1.65 3.47
C VAL A 45 15.24 2.90 4.24
N GLU A 46 15.99 3.28 5.30
CA GLU A 46 15.70 4.48 6.09
C GLU A 46 15.76 5.75 5.23
N ALA A 47 16.71 5.83 4.31
CA ALA A 47 16.85 6.95 3.38
C ALA A 47 15.69 7.08 2.36
N VAL A 48 14.92 6.01 2.11
CA VAL A 48 13.69 6.10 1.33
C VAL A 48 12.58 6.70 2.18
N ALA A 49 12.34 6.16 3.37
CA ALA A 49 11.35 6.70 4.30
C ALA A 49 11.58 8.18 4.61
N ARG A 50 12.82 8.56 4.97
CA ARG A 50 13.20 9.95 5.26
C ARG A 50 12.92 10.88 4.09
N ALA A 51 13.21 10.45 2.86
CA ALA A 51 12.94 11.27 1.67
C ALA A 51 11.44 11.56 1.47
N TYR A 52 10.55 10.64 1.88
CA TYR A 52 9.11 10.88 1.83
C TYR A 52 8.59 11.73 2.98
N VAL A 53 9.13 11.54 4.19
CA VAL A 53 8.88 12.45 5.33
C VAL A 53 9.26 13.89 4.95
N GLU A 54 10.46 14.09 4.41
CA GLU A 54 10.96 15.39 3.95
C GLU A 54 10.13 15.98 2.79
N ALA A 55 9.50 15.13 1.97
CA ALA A 55 8.60 15.56 0.91
C ALA A 55 7.20 15.98 1.42
N GLY A 56 6.91 15.81 2.72
CA GLY A 56 5.65 16.22 3.33
C GLY A 56 4.62 15.10 3.49
N SER A 57 5.05 13.82 3.49
CA SER A 57 4.17 12.72 3.87
C SER A 57 3.80 12.81 5.36
N GLU A 58 2.50 12.70 5.64
CA GLU A 58 1.94 12.51 6.99
C GLU A 58 1.85 11.03 7.36
N ILE A 59 1.90 10.15 6.36
CA ILE A 59 1.91 8.71 6.49
C ILE A 59 2.98 8.14 5.57
N ILE A 60 3.86 7.29 6.09
CA ILE A 60 4.78 6.49 5.30
C ILE A 60 4.47 5.00 5.44
N LEU A 61 4.66 4.26 4.35
CA LEU A 61 4.62 2.81 4.36
C LEU A 61 5.96 2.22 4.79
N THR A 62 5.99 0.91 4.98
CA THR A 62 7.19 0.16 5.34
C THR A 62 7.68 -0.65 4.15
N ASN A 63 8.98 -0.97 4.13
CA ASN A 63 9.56 -1.90 3.16
C ASN A 63 9.25 -3.36 3.52
N THR A 64 7.95 -3.72 3.51
CA THR A 64 7.45 -5.04 3.93
C THR A 64 6.39 -5.60 2.99
N PHE A 65 6.20 -5.02 1.81
CA PHE A 65 5.18 -5.43 0.85
C PHE A 65 5.19 -6.96 0.58
N GLY A 66 6.37 -7.55 0.36
CA GLY A 66 6.57 -8.98 0.16
C GLY A 66 6.82 -9.78 1.43
N ALA A 67 6.60 -9.23 2.63
CA ALA A 67 6.81 -9.90 3.90
C ALA A 67 5.69 -10.92 4.18
N ASN A 68 5.66 -11.98 3.39
CA ASN A 68 4.84 -13.18 3.60
C ASN A 68 5.64 -14.43 3.19
N VAL A 69 5.30 -15.58 3.76
CA VAL A 69 6.04 -16.83 3.58
C VAL A 69 6.15 -17.22 2.09
N PRO A 70 5.07 -17.23 1.27
CA PRO A 70 5.19 -17.59 -0.14
C PRO A 70 6.16 -16.72 -0.94
N VAL A 71 6.16 -15.40 -0.72
CA VAL A 71 7.08 -14.48 -1.41
C VAL A 71 8.50 -14.68 -0.92
N LEU A 72 8.75 -14.67 0.38
CA LEU A 72 10.09 -14.83 0.96
C LEU A 72 10.71 -16.21 0.65
N ALA A 73 9.89 -17.26 0.50
CA ALA A 73 10.36 -18.59 0.10
C ALA A 73 11.05 -18.59 -1.28
N ARG A 74 10.57 -17.77 -2.23
CA ARG A 74 11.18 -17.63 -3.57
C ARG A 74 12.61 -17.08 -3.51
N HIS A 75 12.98 -16.45 -2.39
CA HIS A 75 14.28 -15.86 -2.13
C HIS A 75 15.06 -16.59 -1.03
N GLY A 76 14.63 -17.79 -0.62
CA GLY A 76 15.29 -18.56 0.44
C GLY A 76 15.18 -17.95 1.83
N ALA A 77 14.22 -17.04 2.05
CA ALA A 77 14.10 -16.22 3.25
C ALA A 77 12.81 -16.48 4.06
N ALA A 78 12.08 -17.57 3.78
CA ALA A 78 10.81 -17.88 4.46
C ALA A 78 10.91 -17.87 6.00
N GLY A 79 12.00 -18.43 6.55
CA GLY A 79 12.25 -18.46 7.99
C GLY A 79 12.61 -17.12 8.62
N ARG A 80 12.78 -16.06 7.82
CA ARG A 80 13.14 -14.70 8.26
C ARG A 80 11.96 -13.73 8.24
N LEU A 81 10.73 -14.22 8.06
CA LEU A 81 9.53 -13.37 7.97
C LEU A 81 9.42 -12.37 9.13
N ALA A 82 9.39 -12.87 10.37
CA ALA A 82 9.20 -12.01 11.54
C ALA A 82 10.34 -10.98 11.67
N GLU A 83 11.58 -11.43 11.51
CA GLU A 83 12.78 -10.57 11.55
C GLU A 83 12.70 -9.41 10.54
N LEU A 84 12.43 -9.72 9.27
CA LEU A 84 12.44 -8.72 8.20
C LEU A 84 11.22 -7.79 8.27
N ALA A 85 10.07 -8.30 8.70
CA ALA A 85 8.84 -7.53 8.91
C ALA A 85 9.02 -6.52 10.05
N GLU A 86 9.46 -6.97 11.23
CA GLU A 86 9.70 -6.11 12.39
C GLU A 86 10.76 -5.06 12.08
N ALA A 87 11.87 -5.45 11.46
CA ALA A 87 12.94 -4.53 11.09
C ALA A 87 12.47 -3.45 10.10
N GLY A 88 11.65 -3.81 9.10
CA GLY A 88 11.11 -2.86 8.11
C GLY A 88 10.22 -1.79 8.75
N VAL A 89 9.40 -2.18 9.73
CA VAL A 89 8.59 -1.24 10.51
C VAL A 89 9.46 -0.36 11.39
N ALA A 90 10.40 -0.96 12.14
CA ALA A 90 11.28 -0.23 13.03
C ALA A 90 12.15 0.82 12.29
N ILE A 91 12.61 0.52 11.07
CA ILE A 91 13.32 1.47 10.21
C ILE A 91 12.44 2.67 9.86
N SER A 92 11.22 2.42 9.42
CA SER A 92 10.27 3.47 9.03
C SER A 92 9.87 4.30 10.25
N ARG A 93 9.69 3.68 11.43
CA ARG A 93 9.45 4.38 12.69
C ARG A 93 10.58 5.34 13.08
N ARG A 94 11.84 4.96 12.88
CA ARG A 94 12.98 5.88 13.12
C ARG A 94 13.00 7.06 12.14
N ALA A 95 12.61 6.83 10.89
CA ALA A 95 12.53 7.89 9.89
C ALA A 95 11.36 8.86 10.15
N ALA A 96 10.21 8.33 10.57
CA ALA A 96 8.98 9.07 10.84
C ALA A 96 9.08 10.00 12.06
N GLY A 97 9.85 9.62 13.09
CA GLY A 97 9.85 10.35 14.35
C GLY A 97 8.50 10.27 15.06
N SER A 98 8.07 11.37 15.70
CA SER A 98 6.79 11.45 16.43
C SER A 98 5.62 11.96 15.59
N ASP A 99 5.90 12.57 14.43
CA ASP A 99 4.94 13.45 13.75
C ASP A 99 4.32 12.80 12.51
N VAL A 100 4.86 11.66 12.07
CA VAL A 100 4.43 10.91 10.89
C VAL A 100 3.98 9.51 11.30
N LEU A 101 2.86 9.06 10.74
CA LEU A 101 2.34 7.72 10.97
C LEU A 101 3.10 6.68 10.11
N VAL A 102 3.26 5.47 10.64
CA VAL A 102 3.92 4.36 9.95
C VAL A 102 2.93 3.23 9.73
N PHE A 103 2.56 3.00 8.48
CA PHE A 103 1.63 1.94 8.12
C PHE A 103 2.41 0.77 7.52
N ALA A 104 2.19 -0.43 8.04
CA ALA A 104 2.82 -1.61 7.52
C ALA A 104 2.22 -1.97 6.15
N SER A 105 3.04 -2.09 5.12
CA SER A 105 2.61 -2.59 3.80
C SER A 105 2.58 -4.12 3.82
N MET A 106 1.43 -4.71 3.48
CA MET A 106 1.22 -6.15 3.35
C MET A 106 0.67 -6.45 1.96
N GLY A 107 1.51 -6.96 1.07
CA GLY A 107 1.14 -7.32 -0.30
C GLY A 107 0.58 -8.73 -0.44
N PRO A 108 0.04 -9.07 -1.62
CA PRO A 108 -0.47 -10.40 -1.93
C PRO A 108 0.65 -11.44 -1.92
N THR A 109 0.29 -12.70 -1.71
CA THR A 109 1.24 -13.82 -1.76
C THR A 109 1.63 -14.21 -3.19
N GLY A 110 0.84 -13.76 -4.17
CA GLY A 110 0.93 -14.18 -5.56
C GLY A 110 0.52 -15.65 -5.77
N ARG A 111 -0.22 -16.22 -4.82
CA ARG A 111 -0.96 -17.47 -4.96
C ARG A 111 -2.40 -17.14 -5.33
N ILE A 112 -2.99 -17.93 -6.21
CA ILE A 112 -4.39 -17.77 -6.58
C ILE A 112 -5.19 -18.78 -5.76
N LEU A 113 -6.02 -18.30 -4.81
CA LEU A 113 -6.77 -19.17 -3.90
C LEU A 113 -7.71 -20.12 -4.64
N MET A 114 -8.36 -19.65 -5.70
CA MET A 114 -9.27 -20.46 -6.53
C MET A 114 -8.58 -21.63 -7.25
N MET A 115 -7.25 -21.57 -7.40
CA MET A 115 -6.47 -22.64 -8.04
C MET A 115 -5.94 -23.67 -7.02
N GLU A 116 -6.31 -23.53 -5.74
CA GLU A 116 -5.88 -24.40 -4.64
C GLU A 116 -4.35 -24.61 -4.55
N GLU A 117 -3.56 -23.64 -5.03
CA GLU A 117 -2.09 -23.74 -5.01
C GLU A 117 -1.50 -23.78 -3.60
N THR A 118 -2.24 -23.33 -2.59
CA THR A 118 -1.84 -23.25 -1.19
C THR A 118 -3.08 -23.29 -0.30
N ALA A 119 -3.00 -23.98 0.85
CA ALA A 119 -4.12 -24.04 1.78
C ALA A 119 -4.38 -22.68 2.44
N ALA A 120 -5.64 -22.31 2.61
CA ALA A 120 -6.03 -21.04 3.23
C ALA A 120 -5.43 -20.84 4.64
N ASP A 121 -5.29 -21.93 5.41
CA ASP A 121 -4.70 -21.91 6.75
C ASP A 121 -3.20 -21.53 6.73
N GLU A 122 -2.46 -21.94 5.70
CA GLU A 122 -1.05 -21.58 5.56
C GLU A 122 -0.88 -20.10 5.21
N LEU A 123 -1.74 -19.56 4.34
CA LEU A 123 -1.74 -18.13 4.02
C LEU A 123 -2.16 -17.29 5.22
N TYR A 124 -3.20 -17.70 5.94
CA TYR A 124 -3.61 -17.05 7.19
C TYR A 124 -2.45 -17.04 8.19
N ALA A 125 -1.79 -18.18 8.42
CA ALA A 125 -0.65 -18.27 9.34
C ALA A 125 0.51 -17.34 8.92
N SER A 126 0.78 -17.24 7.62
CA SER A 126 1.76 -16.31 7.07
C SER A 126 1.39 -14.85 7.35
N PHE A 127 0.16 -14.43 7.05
CA PHE A 127 -0.29 -13.06 7.31
C PHE A 127 -0.33 -12.74 8.82
N ALA A 128 -0.73 -13.70 9.66
CA ALA A 128 -0.75 -13.56 11.11
C ALA A 128 0.66 -13.41 11.71
N ALA A 129 1.65 -14.11 11.16
CA ALA A 129 3.04 -13.95 11.57
C ALA A 129 3.58 -12.57 11.21
N ALA A 130 3.28 -12.09 9.99
CA ALA A 130 3.64 -10.74 9.56
C ALA A 130 2.95 -9.67 10.41
N ALA A 131 1.66 -9.80 10.69
CA ALA A 131 0.88 -8.85 11.49
C ALA A 131 1.46 -8.67 12.90
N ARG A 132 1.80 -9.76 13.59
CA ARG A 132 2.46 -9.70 14.91
C ARG A 132 3.79 -8.96 14.83
N ALA A 133 4.64 -9.30 13.86
CA ALA A 133 5.91 -8.62 13.66
C ALA A 133 5.73 -7.12 13.33
N PHE A 134 4.65 -6.75 12.64
CA PHE A 134 4.32 -5.35 12.40
C PHE A 134 3.94 -4.61 13.67
N ALA A 135 3.15 -5.23 14.54
CA ALA A 135 2.81 -4.68 15.84
C ALA A 135 4.06 -4.54 16.74
N ASP A 136 4.91 -5.56 16.78
CA ASP A 136 6.16 -5.57 17.55
C ASP A 136 7.13 -4.48 17.07
N GLY A 137 7.21 -4.27 15.76
CA GLY A 137 7.99 -3.17 15.15
C GLY A 137 7.40 -1.78 15.38
N GLY A 138 6.18 -1.70 15.91
CA GLY A 138 5.49 -0.47 16.26
C GLY A 138 4.81 0.21 15.07
N ALA A 139 4.11 -0.53 14.22
CA ALA A 139 3.23 0.05 13.18
C ALA A 139 1.99 0.72 13.80
N ASP A 140 1.43 1.72 13.10
CA ASP A 140 0.17 2.38 13.48
C ASP A 140 -1.06 1.75 12.82
N ALA A 141 -0.88 1.11 11.65
CA ALA A 141 -1.92 0.44 10.88
C ALA A 141 -1.29 -0.58 9.93
N VAL A 142 -2.12 -1.40 9.28
CA VAL A 142 -1.73 -2.29 8.18
C VAL A 142 -2.49 -1.92 6.91
N VAL A 143 -1.77 -1.76 5.80
CA VAL A 143 -2.34 -1.62 4.46
C VAL A 143 -2.19 -2.95 3.74
N LEU A 144 -3.31 -3.61 3.46
CA LEU A 144 -3.37 -4.71 2.52
C LEU A 144 -3.22 -4.11 1.12
N GLU A 145 -2.01 -4.10 0.59
CA GLU A 145 -1.63 -3.28 -0.55
C GLU A 145 -1.58 -4.12 -1.84
N THR A 146 -2.12 -3.59 -2.93
CA THR A 146 -2.11 -4.25 -4.26
C THR A 146 -2.75 -5.64 -4.23
N MET A 147 -3.75 -5.85 -3.38
CA MET A 147 -4.49 -7.11 -3.38
C MET A 147 -5.27 -7.25 -4.70
N THR A 148 -5.40 -8.48 -5.21
CA THR A 148 -6.03 -8.76 -6.51
C THR A 148 -7.41 -9.37 -6.37
N GLU A 149 -7.66 -10.09 -5.28
CA GLU A 149 -8.93 -10.75 -4.96
C GLU A 149 -9.44 -10.40 -3.56
N PRO A 150 -10.77 -10.22 -3.39
CA PRO A 150 -11.37 -10.01 -2.08
C PRO A 150 -11.16 -11.18 -1.10
N ALA A 151 -11.06 -12.42 -1.58
CA ALA A 151 -10.92 -13.59 -0.73
C ALA A 151 -9.56 -13.63 0.01
N GLU A 152 -8.46 -13.36 -0.69
CA GLU A 152 -7.13 -13.25 -0.06
C GLU A 152 -7.07 -12.03 0.87
N SER A 153 -7.68 -10.92 0.45
CA SER A 153 -7.82 -9.72 1.29
C SER A 153 -8.57 -10.01 2.60
N ALA A 154 -9.62 -10.84 2.56
CA ALA A 154 -10.39 -11.24 3.72
C ALA A 154 -9.57 -12.11 4.68
N LEU A 155 -8.77 -13.04 4.16
CA LEU A 155 -7.85 -13.84 4.98
C LEU A 155 -6.79 -12.96 5.67
N ALA A 156 -6.20 -12.02 4.94
CA ALA A 156 -5.22 -11.09 5.48
C ALA A 156 -5.84 -10.15 6.53
N ALA A 157 -7.02 -9.58 6.25
CA ALA A 157 -7.74 -8.72 7.19
C ALA A 157 -8.08 -9.46 8.51
N ARG A 158 -8.57 -10.70 8.40
CA ARG A 158 -8.82 -11.56 9.56
C ARG A 158 -7.55 -11.85 10.34
N ALA A 159 -6.46 -12.19 9.65
CA ALA A 159 -5.19 -12.46 10.31
C ALA A 159 -4.69 -11.25 11.11
N VAL A 160 -4.81 -10.04 10.58
CA VAL A 160 -4.45 -8.81 11.32
C VAL A 160 -5.39 -8.58 12.50
N GLY A 161 -6.70 -8.58 12.28
CA GLY A 161 -7.70 -8.25 13.30
C GLY A 161 -7.86 -9.29 14.42
N GLU A 162 -7.56 -10.56 14.15
CA GLU A 162 -7.61 -11.65 15.15
C GLU A 162 -6.30 -11.77 15.96
N THR A 163 -5.21 -11.11 15.55
CA THR A 163 -3.89 -11.25 16.20
C THR A 163 -3.28 -9.95 16.71
N THR A 164 -3.84 -8.81 16.34
CA THR A 164 -3.36 -7.48 16.74
C THR A 164 -4.53 -6.50 16.89
N ASP A 165 -4.28 -5.35 17.53
CA ASP A 165 -5.22 -4.23 17.57
C ASP A 165 -4.97 -3.21 16.44
N LEU A 166 -4.18 -3.57 15.42
CA LEU A 166 -3.84 -2.66 14.33
C LEU A 166 -5.04 -2.46 13.40
N PRO A 167 -5.43 -1.21 13.09
CA PRO A 167 -6.47 -0.96 12.11
C PRO A 167 -6.01 -1.37 10.71
N VAL A 168 -6.95 -1.85 9.90
CA VAL A 168 -6.68 -2.39 8.56
C VAL A 168 -7.26 -1.47 7.48
N ILE A 169 -6.47 -1.25 6.44
CA ILE A 169 -6.86 -0.59 5.19
C ILE A 169 -6.80 -1.63 4.07
N ALA A 170 -7.89 -1.82 3.33
CA ALA A 170 -7.90 -2.70 2.17
C ALA A 170 -7.70 -1.89 0.88
N SER A 171 -6.58 -2.11 0.19
CA SER A 171 -6.22 -1.44 -1.06
C SER A 171 -6.02 -2.45 -2.19
N LEU A 172 -6.93 -2.47 -3.16
CA LEU A 172 -6.88 -3.39 -4.29
C LEU A 172 -6.42 -2.68 -5.58
N THR A 173 -5.94 -3.46 -6.54
CA THR A 173 -5.55 -2.94 -7.86
C THR A 173 -6.69 -3.07 -8.88
N PHE A 174 -6.98 -1.97 -9.58
CA PHE A 174 -8.05 -1.88 -10.59
C PHE A 174 -7.46 -1.48 -11.95
N GLY A 175 -8.32 -1.40 -12.97
CA GLY A 175 -7.95 -1.11 -14.36
C GLY A 175 -8.39 -2.19 -15.35
N SER A 176 -9.25 -3.12 -14.93
CA SER A 176 -9.80 -4.19 -15.76
C SER A 176 -11.32 -4.10 -15.84
N GLY A 177 -11.93 -4.92 -16.70
CA GLY A 177 -13.38 -4.95 -16.92
C GLY A 177 -13.93 -3.72 -17.66
N PRO A 178 -15.26 -3.64 -17.82
CA PRO A 178 -15.92 -2.45 -18.38
C PRO A 178 -15.54 -1.22 -17.54
N GLU A 179 -15.25 -0.10 -18.21
CA GLU A 179 -14.92 1.19 -17.58
C GLU A 179 -13.65 1.20 -16.70
N GLY A 180 -12.91 0.08 -16.61
CA GLY A 180 -11.66 -0.03 -15.85
C GLY A 180 -11.85 -0.09 -14.34
N ILE A 181 -13.08 -0.30 -13.86
CA ILE A 181 -13.46 -0.26 -12.44
C ILE A 181 -13.42 -1.62 -11.75
N ALA A 182 -12.94 -2.67 -12.41
CA ALA A 182 -12.80 -4.00 -11.81
C ALA A 182 -11.33 -4.36 -11.57
N THR A 183 -11.11 -5.22 -10.57
CA THR A 183 -9.82 -5.90 -10.40
C THR A 183 -9.60 -6.89 -11.55
N MET A 184 -8.37 -7.42 -11.66
CA MET A 184 -8.06 -8.49 -12.62
C MET A 184 -8.98 -9.71 -12.47
N MET A 185 -9.45 -9.97 -11.25
CA MET A 185 -10.36 -11.08 -10.93
C MET A 185 -11.84 -10.70 -11.06
N GLY A 186 -12.14 -9.50 -11.56
CA GLY A 186 -13.50 -9.05 -11.87
C GLY A 186 -14.26 -8.43 -10.69
N ALA A 187 -13.63 -8.23 -9.52
CA ALA A 187 -14.29 -7.62 -8.37
C ALA A 187 -14.43 -6.10 -8.55
N THR A 188 -15.61 -5.57 -8.26
CA THR A 188 -15.86 -4.12 -8.21
C THR A 188 -15.60 -3.54 -6.82
N PRO A 189 -15.49 -2.21 -6.64
CA PRO A 189 -15.39 -1.59 -5.33
C PRO A 189 -16.51 -2.01 -4.35
N ALA A 190 -17.73 -2.20 -4.85
CA ALA A 190 -18.85 -2.66 -4.04
C ALA A 190 -18.67 -4.10 -3.54
N ASP A 191 -18.15 -4.99 -4.40
CA ASP A 191 -17.85 -6.38 -4.00
C ASP A 191 -16.77 -6.43 -2.93
N VAL A 192 -15.75 -5.57 -3.05
CA VAL A 192 -14.67 -5.44 -2.07
C VAL A 192 -15.20 -5.00 -0.71
N VAL A 193 -16.01 -3.93 -0.67
CA VAL A 193 -16.62 -3.45 0.58
C VAL A 193 -17.48 -4.56 1.20
N ALA A 194 -18.37 -5.16 0.42
CA ALA A 194 -19.27 -6.21 0.90
C ALA A 194 -18.53 -7.42 1.49
N ALA A 195 -17.38 -7.79 0.92
CA ALA A 195 -16.57 -8.91 1.39
C ALA A 195 -15.79 -8.61 2.69
N LEU A 196 -15.45 -7.34 2.95
CA LEU A 196 -14.43 -6.96 3.93
C LEU A 196 -14.93 -6.08 5.08
N GLU A 197 -16.02 -5.35 4.92
CA GLU A 197 -16.53 -4.41 5.93
C GLU A 197 -16.89 -5.12 7.25
N GLY A 198 -17.46 -6.33 7.17
CA GLY A 198 -17.76 -7.15 8.34
C GLY A 198 -16.54 -7.70 9.09
N LEU A 199 -15.33 -7.53 8.55
CA LEU A 199 -14.08 -8.02 9.13
C LEU A 199 -13.32 -6.95 9.91
N GLY A 200 -13.91 -5.77 10.12
CA GLY A 200 -13.29 -4.67 10.85
C GLY A 200 -12.29 -3.85 10.02
N VAL A 201 -12.32 -3.97 8.69
CA VAL A 201 -11.55 -3.09 7.80
C VAL A 201 -12.06 -1.66 7.93
N GLY A 202 -11.16 -0.74 8.30
CA GLY A 202 -11.51 0.64 8.66
C GLY A 202 -11.38 1.65 7.52
N ALA A 203 -10.79 1.27 6.39
CA ALA A 203 -10.70 2.09 5.19
C ALA A 203 -10.54 1.22 3.93
N PHE A 204 -10.96 1.75 2.80
CA PHE A 204 -10.96 1.04 1.53
C PHE A 204 -10.33 1.87 0.43
N GLY A 205 -9.81 1.25 -0.61
CA GLY A 205 -9.39 2.01 -1.76
C GLY A 205 -8.54 1.24 -2.73
N ALA A 206 -7.66 1.97 -3.40
CA ALA A 206 -6.93 1.42 -4.52
C ALA A 206 -5.51 1.95 -4.66
N ASN A 207 -4.65 1.11 -5.22
CA ASN A 207 -3.29 1.49 -5.56
C ASN A 207 -2.75 0.70 -6.75
N CYS A 208 -1.66 1.20 -7.33
CA CYS A 208 -0.96 0.57 -8.46
C CYS A 208 -1.85 0.44 -9.72
N GLY A 209 -1.48 -0.40 -10.70
CA GLY A 209 -2.28 -0.67 -11.91
C GLY A 209 -2.34 0.49 -12.91
N VAL A 210 -3.08 1.54 -12.57
CA VAL A 210 -3.47 2.66 -13.45
C VAL A 210 -3.04 4.02 -12.89
N GLY A 211 -3.15 5.06 -13.73
CA GLY A 211 -2.87 6.44 -13.36
C GLY A 211 -3.98 7.08 -12.51
N PRO A 212 -3.75 8.30 -11.99
CA PRO A 212 -4.70 8.99 -11.12
C PRO A 212 -6.03 9.31 -11.81
N GLU A 213 -6.05 9.49 -13.14
CA GLU A 213 -7.28 9.74 -13.91
C GLU A 213 -8.33 8.63 -13.72
N SER A 214 -7.91 7.37 -13.80
CA SER A 214 -8.80 6.21 -13.66
C SER A 214 -9.25 6.05 -12.21
N TYR A 215 -8.41 6.42 -11.25
CA TYR A 215 -8.75 6.29 -9.84
C TYR A 215 -9.76 7.33 -9.35
N VAL A 216 -9.98 8.43 -10.06
CA VAL A 216 -11.12 9.32 -9.74
C VAL A 216 -12.44 8.53 -9.82
N GLU A 217 -12.64 7.72 -10.86
CA GLU A 217 -13.87 6.94 -11.02
C GLU A 217 -13.96 5.81 -9.98
N VAL A 218 -12.88 5.05 -9.78
CA VAL A 218 -12.84 3.95 -8.79
C VAL A 218 -13.15 4.46 -7.37
N ILE A 219 -12.59 5.60 -6.97
CA ILE A 219 -12.86 6.22 -5.67
C ILE A 219 -14.32 6.68 -5.58
N GLY A 220 -14.88 7.23 -6.66
CA GLY A 220 -16.32 7.54 -6.74
C GLY A 220 -17.21 6.30 -6.54
N HIS A 221 -16.83 5.15 -7.10
CA HIS A 221 -17.52 3.88 -6.87
C HIS A 221 -17.40 3.39 -5.43
N TYR A 222 -16.21 3.47 -4.83
CA TYR A 222 -16.04 3.17 -3.40
C TYR A 222 -16.93 4.08 -2.54
N ARG A 223 -17.04 5.37 -2.87
CA ARG A 223 -17.87 6.30 -2.11
C ARG A 223 -19.36 6.01 -2.17
N ARG A 224 -19.84 5.42 -3.27
CA ARG A 224 -21.22 4.92 -3.34
C ARG A 224 -21.45 3.66 -2.50
N ALA A 225 -20.39 2.92 -2.17
CA ALA A 225 -20.48 1.62 -1.49
C ALA A 225 -20.22 1.71 0.03
N THR A 226 -19.44 2.67 0.50
CA THR A 226 -19.11 2.81 1.93
C THR A 226 -18.92 4.26 2.33
N GLU A 227 -19.07 4.53 3.62
CA GLU A 227 -18.78 5.81 4.25
C GLU A 227 -17.38 5.89 4.89
N ALA A 228 -16.67 4.76 5.00
CA ALA A 228 -15.32 4.68 5.56
C ALA A 228 -14.31 5.57 4.81
N PRO A 229 -13.21 6.02 5.44
CA PRO A 229 -12.11 6.69 4.75
C PRO A 229 -11.64 5.97 3.48
N LEU A 230 -11.26 6.75 2.46
CA LEU A 230 -10.81 6.20 1.18
C LEU A 230 -9.31 6.41 0.92
N TRP A 231 -8.63 5.34 0.49
CA TRP A 231 -7.21 5.29 0.22
C TRP A 231 -6.92 5.32 -1.29
N VAL A 232 -6.00 6.17 -1.75
CA VAL A 232 -5.56 6.16 -3.15
C VAL A 232 -4.05 6.37 -3.28
N LYS A 233 -3.38 5.43 -3.95
CA LYS A 233 -1.97 5.52 -4.35
C LYS A 233 -1.80 5.15 -5.83
N ALA A 234 -1.98 6.13 -6.71
CA ALA A 234 -1.94 5.91 -8.16
C ALA A 234 -0.51 5.72 -8.70
N ASN A 235 -0.37 5.02 -9.83
CA ASN A 235 0.90 5.05 -10.58
C ASN A 235 1.12 6.43 -11.20
N ALA A 236 2.38 6.78 -11.49
CA ALA A 236 2.74 7.97 -12.26
C ALA A 236 2.41 7.80 -13.76
N GLY A 237 1.13 7.56 -14.06
CA GLY A 237 0.62 7.18 -15.37
C GLY A 237 0.72 5.68 -15.65
N LEU A 238 0.24 5.25 -16.81
CA LEU A 238 0.43 3.88 -17.28
C LEU A 238 1.90 3.64 -17.62
N PRO A 239 2.48 2.49 -17.22
CA PRO A 239 3.86 2.17 -17.56
C PRO A 239 4.02 2.00 -19.07
N VAL A 240 5.07 2.61 -19.63
CA VAL A 240 5.49 2.42 -21.01
C VAL A 240 6.85 1.75 -21.06
N VAL A 241 7.05 0.81 -21.99
CA VAL A 241 8.36 0.18 -22.17
C VAL A 241 9.24 1.09 -23.03
N LYS A 242 10.34 1.56 -22.47
CA LYS A 242 11.37 2.33 -23.18
C LYS A 242 12.73 1.69 -22.90
N ASP A 243 13.45 1.32 -23.96
CA ASP A 243 14.76 0.68 -23.87
C ASP A 243 14.79 -0.56 -22.96
N GLY A 244 13.73 -1.37 -23.02
CA GLY A 244 13.57 -2.58 -22.20
C GLY A 244 13.28 -2.33 -20.72
N ARG A 245 12.96 -1.08 -20.34
CA ARG A 245 12.62 -0.68 -18.97
C ARG A 245 11.22 -0.07 -18.91
N ASN A 246 10.52 -0.33 -17.81
CA ASN A 246 9.25 0.32 -17.53
C ASN A 246 9.52 1.77 -17.10
N VAL A 247 8.94 2.73 -17.82
CA VAL A 247 8.99 4.17 -17.53
C VAL A 247 7.58 4.66 -17.25
N PHE A 248 7.46 5.53 -16.26
CA PHE A 248 6.20 6.14 -15.87
C PHE A 248 6.23 7.62 -16.30
N PRO A 249 5.38 8.03 -17.26
CA PRO A 249 5.56 9.30 -17.95
C PRO A 249 4.96 10.52 -17.22
N LEU A 250 4.07 10.31 -16.25
CA LEU A 250 3.36 11.40 -15.59
C LEU A 250 4.28 12.08 -14.58
N GLY A 251 4.64 13.34 -14.83
CA GLY A 251 5.50 14.11 -13.91
C GLY A 251 4.77 14.64 -12.67
N PRO A 252 5.51 15.20 -11.69
CA PRO A 252 4.97 15.64 -10.40
C PRO A 252 3.76 16.58 -10.49
N ASP A 253 3.86 17.67 -11.26
CA ASP A 253 2.79 18.68 -11.35
C ASP A 253 1.54 18.11 -12.03
N ALA A 254 1.73 17.30 -13.09
CA ALA A 254 0.64 16.67 -13.81
C ALA A 254 -0.05 15.59 -12.96
N PHE A 255 0.70 14.88 -12.11
CA PHE A 255 0.14 13.95 -11.13
C PHE A 255 -0.68 14.68 -10.07
N ALA A 256 -0.12 15.75 -9.48
CA ALA A 256 -0.77 16.53 -8.44
C ALA A 256 -2.02 17.29 -8.92
N ALA A 257 -2.14 17.58 -10.22
CA ALA A 257 -3.33 18.19 -10.80
C ALA A 257 -4.62 17.37 -10.62
N PHE A 258 -4.52 16.07 -10.33
CA PHE A 258 -5.68 15.21 -10.04
C PHE A 258 -6.12 15.24 -8.58
N VAL A 259 -5.35 15.83 -7.66
CA VAL A 259 -5.68 15.88 -6.22
C VAL A 259 -7.07 16.46 -5.96
N PRO A 260 -7.48 17.61 -6.53
CA PRO A 260 -8.83 18.15 -6.29
C PRO A 260 -9.95 17.20 -6.74
N ALA A 261 -9.76 16.50 -7.86
CA ALA A 261 -10.73 15.55 -8.38
C ALA A 261 -10.84 14.29 -7.50
N LEU A 262 -9.70 13.78 -7.02
CA LEU A 262 -9.67 12.64 -6.09
C LEU A 262 -10.33 12.99 -4.75
N VAL A 263 -10.07 14.18 -4.20
CA VAL A 263 -10.73 14.66 -2.98
C VAL A 263 -12.22 14.83 -3.20
N SER A 264 -12.63 15.41 -4.34
CA SER A 264 -14.05 15.57 -4.69
C SER A 264 -14.76 14.22 -4.85
N ALA A 265 -14.05 13.17 -5.30
CA ALA A 265 -14.56 11.81 -5.37
C ALA A 265 -14.65 11.12 -3.99
N GLY A 266 -14.00 11.68 -2.96
CA GLY A 266 -14.07 11.22 -1.58
C GLY A 266 -12.76 10.66 -1.00
N ALA A 267 -11.62 10.83 -1.68
CA ALA A 267 -10.33 10.37 -1.17
C ALA A 267 -9.95 11.03 0.17
N THR A 268 -9.54 10.22 1.14
CA THR A 268 -9.06 10.64 2.47
C THR A 268 -7.54 10.56 2.56
N PHE A 269 -6.94 9.50 2.01
CA PHE A 269 -5.49 9.30 1.97
C PHE A 269 -5.02 9.33 0.53
N ILE A 270 -4.08 10.21 0.19
CA ILE A 270 -3.61 10.40 -1.18
C ILE A 270 -2.08 10.31 -1.23
N GLY A 271 -1.56 9.44 -2.09
CA GLY A 271 -0.14 9.40 -2.41
C GLY A 271 0.14 8.71 -3.73
N GLY A 272 1.29 8.07 -3.81
CA GLY A 272 1.80 7.50 -5.05
C GLY A 272 2.20 6.03 -4.95
N CYS A 273 2.03 5.28 -6.04
CA CYS A 273 2.57 3.94 -6.23
C CYS A 273 3.68 3.99 -7.30
N CYS A 274 3.76 3.02 -8.20
CA CYS A 274 4.89 2.85 -9.11
C CYS A 274 5.14 4.09 -9.98
N GLY A 275 6.41 4.48 -10.10
CA GLY A 275 6.85 5.65 -10.85
C GLY A 275 6.81 6.98 -10.08
N THR A 276 6.10 7.04 -8.95
CA THR A 276 6.11 8.23 -8.10
C THR A 276 7.41 8.34 -7.30
N THR A 277 7.78 9.57 -6.97
CA THR A 277 9.04 9.93 -6.30
C THR A 277 8.77 10.96 -5.22
N PRO A 278 9.75 11.29 -4.35
CA PRO A 278 9.60 12.39 -3.38
C PRO A 278 9.13 13.71 -4.01
N ALA A 279 9.54 14.01 -5.25
CA ALA A 279 9.06 15.19 -5.96
C ALA A 279 7.55 15.15 -6.27
N HIS A 280 7.00 13.97 -6.57
CA HIS A 280 5.55 13.80 -6.75
C HIS A 280 4.81 14.05 -5.44
N ILE A 281 5.33 13.51 -4.32
CA ILE A 281 4.71 13.67 -3.01
C ILE A 281 4.75 15.13 -2.54
N ALA A 282 5.85 15.84 -2.79
CA ALA A 282 5.92 17.28 -2.52
C ALA A 282 4.91 18.08 -3.35
N ALA A 283 4.67 17.71 -4.61
CA ALA A 283 3.65 18.32 -5.44
C ALA A 283 2.22 18.01 -4.93
N VAL A 284 1.97 16.77 -4.49
CA VAL A 284 0.71 16.36 -3.85
C VAL A 284 0.47 17.14 -2.57
N ARG A 285 1.46 17.25 -1.67
CA ARG A 285 1.40 18.05 -0.43
C ARG A 285 0.99 19.49 -0.74
N LYS A 286 1.67 20.13 -1.68
CA LYS A 286 1.35 21.49 -2.11
C LYS A 286 -0.07 21.61 -2.65
N ALA A 287 -0.55 20.63 -3.40
CA ALA A 287 -1.91 20.63 -3.92
C ALA A 287 -2.94 20.46 -2.79
N VAL A 288 -2.69 19.60 -1.80
CA VAL A 288 -3.55 19.43 -0.62
C VAL A 288 -3.59 20.69 0.24
N ASP A 289 -2.45 21.38 0.44
CA ASP A 289 -2.39 22.66 1.17
C ASP A 289 -3.17 23.80 0.50
N ALA A 290 -3.49 23.65 -0.78
CA ALA A 290 -4.17 24.65 -1.58
C ALA A 290 -5.68 24.42 -1.73
N LEU A 291 -6.22 23.33 -1.14
CA LEU A 291 -7.67 23.03 -1.10
C LEU A 291 -8.38 23.88 -0.05
#